data_AF-A0A2G9TMW4-F1
#
_entry.id   AF-A0A2G9TMW4-F1
#
_cell.length_a   1.000
_cell.length_b   1.000
_cell.length_c   1.000
_cell.angle_alpha   90.00
_cell.angle_beta   90.00
_cell.angle_gamma   90.00
#
_symmetry.space_group_name_H-M   'P 1'
#
loop_
_entity.id
_entity.type
_entity.pdbx_description
1 polymer ?
#
loop_
_entity_poly.entity_id
_entity_poly.type
_entity_poly.pdbx_seq_one_letter_code
_entity_poly.pdbx_strand_id
1 'polypeptide(L)'
;SKGMLSGALAFLSNEQKLIDCRNQQVLISESLTSYRVISDIQFIVVVEKDAMFKKLIDEGYFTTFPRSLLVTRKNRHAILSMYDGLEFG
;
A
#
# COMPACT_ATOMS: atom_id res chain seq x y z
N SER A 1 9.84 -7.78 -11.04
CA SER A 1 10.04 -6.53 -10.27
C SER A 1 8.91 -6.41 -9.26
N LYS A 2 9.21 -6.03 -8.01
CA LYS A 2 8.22 -5.98 -6.92
C LYS A 2 7.38 -4.69 -7.04
N GLY A 3 6.08 -4.75 -6.75
CA GLY A 3 5.22 -3.56 -6.69
C GLY A 3 5.55 -2.69 -5.47
N MET A 4 5.01 -1.48 -5.39
CA MET A 4 5.22 -0.54 -4.29
C MET A 4 3.89 -0.03 -3.73
N LEU A 5 3.90 0.30 -2.45
CA LEU A 5 2.75 0.79 -1.67
C LEU A 5 3.15 2.06 -0.93
N SER A 6 2.23 3.00 -0.80
CA SER A 6 2.29 4.08 0.18
C SER A 6 0.88 4.57 0.48
N GLY A 7 0.62 4.96 1.73
CA GLY A 7 -0.67 5.50 2.14
C GLY A 7 -1.21 4.85 3.41
N ALA A 8 -2.53 4.89 3.56
CA ALA A 8 -3.28 4.59 4.78
C ALA A 8 -3.34 3.10 5.19
N LEU A 9 -2.19 2.42 5.14
CA LEU A 9 -2.03 0.99 5.42
C LEU A 9 -0.89 0.77 6.40
N ALA A 10 -1.08 -0.12 7.34
CA ALA A 10 0.00 -0.64 8.16
C ALA A 10 -0.07 -2.16 8.28
N PHE A 11 1.10 -2.78 8.38
CA PHE A 11 1.24 -4.21 8.63
C PHE A 11 1.81 -4.42 10.03
N LEU A 12 1.19 -5.30 10.81
CA LEU A 12 1.71 -5.74 12.10
C LEU A 12 2.25 -7.17 11.96
N SER A 13 3.55 -7.33 12.18
CA SER A 13 4.17 -8.66 12.19
C SER A 13 3.78 -9.46 13.43
N ASN A 14 4.03 -10.78 13.39
CA ASN A 14 3.86 -11.66 14.56
C ASN A 14 4.75 -11.26 15.75
N GLU A 15 5.85 -10.55 15.48
CA GLU A 15 6.78 -9.99 16.48
C GLU A 15 6.33 -8.61 16.99
N GLN A 16 5.09 -8.21 16.70
CA GLN A 16 4.50 -6.90 17.03
C GLN A 16 5.25 -5.70 16.44
N LYS A 17 5.99 -5.91 15.34
CA LYS A 17 6.62 -4.81 14.61
C LYS A 17 5.62 -4.19 13.63
N LEU A 18 5.41 -2.89 13.75
CA LEU A 18 4.56 -2.11 12.86
C LEU A 18 5.36 -1.60 11.65
N ILE A 19 4.83 -1.84 10.46
CA ILE A 19 5.29 -1.26 9.19
C ILE A 19 4.20 -0.31 8.72
N ASP A 20 4.38 0.99 8.94
CA ASP A 20 3.44 2.04 8.53
C ASP A 20 3.79 2.57 7.12
N CYS A 21 2.91 2.33 6.14
CA CYS A 21 3.08 2.73 4.74
C CYS A 21 2.85 4.24 4.51
N ARG A 22 2.41 5.01 5.51
CA ARG A 22 2.33 6.48 5.43
C ARG A 22 3.71 7.12 5.52
N ASN A 23 4.59 6.52 6.31
CA ASN A 23 5.91 7.08 6.62
C ASN A 23 7.00 6.58 5.66
N GLN A 24 6.73 5.51 4.90
CA GLN A 24 7.69 4.92 3.98
C GLN A 24 7.02 4.20 2.82
N GLN A 25 7.72 4.14 1.68
CA GLN A 25 7.32 3.33 0.54
C GLN A 25 7.67 1.86 0.83
N VAL A 26 6.68 0.97 0.74
CA VAL A 26 6.86 -0.45 1.06
C VAL A 26 6.82 -1.27 -0.21
N LEU A 27 7.77 -2.20 -0.38
CA LEU A 27 7.77 -3.15 -1.48
C LEU A 27 6.77 -4.27 -1.23
N ILE A 28 5.96 -4.59 -2.23
CA ILE A 28 5.03 -5.72 -2.18
C ILE A 28 5.85 -7.00 -2.33
N SER A 29 5.91 -7.81 -1.27
CA SER A 29 6.49 -9.14 -1.26
C SER A 29 5.53 -10.16 -0.66
N GLU A 30 5.71 -11.43 -1.01
CA GLU A 30 4.95 -12.56 -0.46
C GLU A 30 5.05 -12.65 1.06
N SER A 31 6.13 -12.14 1.67
CA SER A 31 6.27 -12.09 3.13
C SER A 31 5.25 -11.20 3.85
N LEU A 32 4.57 -10.29 3.14
CA LEU A 32 3.54 -9.42 3.75
C LEU A 32 2.20 -10.13 3.92
N THR A 33 1.98 -11.28 3.26
CA THR A 33 0.69 -12.00 3.34
C THR A 33 0.46 -12.64 4.70
N SER A 34 1.51 -12.87 5.49
CA SER A 34 1.42 -13.42 6.85
C SER A 34 1.23 -12.35 7.93
N TYR A 35 1.17 -11.07 7.56
CA TYR A 35 1.08 -9.97 8.51
C TYR A 35 -0.37 -9.58 8.70
N ARG A 36 -0.71 -9.17 9.93
CA ARG A 36 -2.03 -8.58 10.19
C ARG A 36 -2.11 -7.21 9.54
N VAL A 37 -3.18 -6.97 8.79
CA VAL A 37 -3.44 -5.68 8.13
C VAL A 37 -4.21 -4.76 9.09
N ILE A 38 -3.78 -3.49 9.14
CA ILE A 38 -4.47 -2.39 9.81
C ILE A 38 -4.69 -1.30 8.76
N SER A 39 -5.94 -0.90 8.54
CA SER A 39 -6.31 -0.01 7.42
C SER A 39 -7.48 0.92 7.78
N ASP A 40 -7.41 2.14 7.28
CA ASP A 40 -8.50 3.13 7.21
C ASP A 40 -8.68 3.67 5.77
N ILE A 41 -8.28 2.87 4.77
CA ILE A 41 -8.34 3.20 3.33
C ILE A 41 -9.79 3.35 2.86
N GLN A 42 -10.09 4.47 2.18
CA GLN A 42 -11.36 4.70 1.49
C GLN A 42 -11.33 4.28 0.02
N PHE A 43 -10.17 4.38 -0.64
CA PHE A 43 -9.98 3.93 -2.01
C PHE A 43 -8.50 3.68 -2.33
N ILE A 44 -8.29 2.89 -3.38
CA ILE A 44 -6.96 2.50 -3.85
C ILE A 44 -6.73 3.09 -5.24
N VAL A 45 -5.60 3.76 -5.43
CA VAL A 45 -5.15 4.27 -6.73
C VAL A 45 -4.01 3.40 -7.25
N VAL A 46 -4.24 2.81 -8.42
CA VAL A 46 -3.25 1.97 -9.08
C VAL A 46 -2.59 2.75 -10.21
N VAL A 47 -1.27 2.90 -10.15
CA VAL A 47 -0.46 3.62 -11.16
C VAL A 47 0.47 2.68 -11.89
N GLU A 48 0.56 2.79 -13.21
CA GLU A 48 1.33 1.82 -14.02
C GLU A 48 2.84 2.00 -13.94
N LYS A 49 3.31 3.23 -13.73
CA LYS A 49 4.73 3.58 -13.80
C LYS A 49 5.24 4.04 -12.44
N ASP A 50 6.38 3.50 -12.02
CA ASP A 50 7.06 3.91 -10.77
C ASP A 50 7.39 5.41 -10.75
N ALA A 51 7.63 6.01 -11.92
CA ALA A 51 7.84 7.45 -12.05
C ALA A 51 6.59 8.28 -11.71
N MET A 52 5.40 7.82 -12.14
CA MET A 52 4.14 8.47 -11.79
C MET A 52 3.82 8.32 -10.31
N PHE A 53 4.11 7.14 -9.74
CA PHE A 53 3.96 6.90 -8.31
C PHE A 53 4.76 7.90 -7.48
N LYS A 54 6.07 8.04 -7.79
CA LYS A 54 6.94 8.99 -7.08
C LYS A 54 6.48 10.43 -7.28
N LYS A 55 6.17 10.80 -8.52
CA LYS A 55 5.68 12.15 -8.84
C LYS A 55 4.46 12.54 -8.02
N LEU A 56 3.44 11.68 -7.89
CA LEU A 56 2.25 11.96 -7.09
C LEU A 56 2.58 12.19 -5.62
N ILE A 57 3.50 11.40 -5.04
CA ILE A 57 3.94 11.57 -3.65
C ILE A 57 4.66 12.92 -3.50
N ASP A 58 5.60 13.22 -4.40
CA ASP A 58 6.38 14.46 -4.39
C ASP A 58 5.49 15.70 -4.57
N GLU A 59 4.39 15.58 -5.34
CA GLU A 59 3.37 16.62 -5.52
C GLU A 59 2.35 16.71 -4.37
N GLY A 60 2.54 15.94 -3.30
CA GLY A 60 1.70 16.04 -2.09
C GLY A 60 0.36 15.32 -2.19
N TYR A 61 0.22 14.29 -3.01
CA TYR A 61 -1.04 13.52 -3.18
C TYR A 61 -1.77 13.19 -1.86
N PHE A 62 -1.04 12.80 -0.81
CA PHE A 62 -1.63 12.44 0.50
C PHE A 62 -2.13 13.63 1.32
N THR A 63 -1.80 14.88 0.98
CA THR A 63 -2.43 16.06 1.59
C THR A 63 -3.88 16.19 1.13
N THR A 64 -4.15 15.83 -0.12
CA THR A 64 -5.50 15.86 -0.70
C THR A 64 -6.28 14.59 -0.36
N PHE A 65 -5.60 13.43 -0.35
CA PHE A 65 -6.24 12.12 -0.17
C PHE A 65 -5.58 11.31 0.96
N PRO A 66 -5.69 11.75 2.23
CA PRO A 66 -4.96 11.17 3.37
C PRO A 66 -5.40 9.75 3.75
N ARG A 67 -6.62 9.35 3.37
CA ARG A 67 -7.19 8.00 3.58
C ARG A 67 -7.21 7.17 2.30
N SER A 68 -6.15 7.25 1.52
CA SER A 68 -6.02 6.46 0.29
C SER A 68 -4.75 5.61 0.31
N LEU A 69 -4.71 4.61 -0.56
CA LEU A 69 -3.52 3.80 -0.82
C LEU A 69 -3.11 4.00 -2.28
N LEU A 70 -1.87 4.41 -2.49
CA LEU A 70 -1.25 4.46 -3.81
C LEU A 70 -0.45 3.16 -4.03
N VAL A 71 -0.61 2.53 -5.19
CA VAL A 71 0.01 1.23 -5.51
C VAL A 71 0.54 1.21 -6.94
N THR A 72 1.74 0.64 -7.16
CA THR A 72 2.21 0.41 -8.54
C THR A 72 1.65 -0.89 -9.15
N ARG A 73 1.17 -0.80 -10.40
CA ARG A 73 0.69 -1.93 -11.20
C ARG A 73 1.87 -2.73 -11.73
N LYS A 74 2.39 -3.66 -10.92
CA LYS A 74 3.38 -4.64 -11.41
C LYS A 74 3.05 -6.10 -11.11
N ASN A 75 2.18 -6.38 -10.14
CA ASN A 75 1.74 -7.75 -9.88
C ASN A 75 0.25 -7.80 -9.52
N ARG A 76 -0.60 -8.19 -10.49
CA ARG A 76 -2.06 -8.26 -10.33
C ARG A 76 -2.45 -9.18 -9.17
N HIS A 77 -1.72 -10.28 -8.97
CA HIS A 77 -1.98 -11.21 -7.89
C HIS A 77 -1.77 -10.60 -6.51
N ALA A 78 -0.69 -9.84 -6.33
CA ALA A 78 -0.41 -9.22 -5.04
C ALA A 78 -1.40 -8.09 -4.70
N ILE A 79 -1.86 -7.37 -5.72
CA ILE A 79 -2.94 -6.39 -5.59
C ILE A 79 -4.26 -7.09 -5.19
N LEU A 80 -4.62 -8.20 -5.85
CA LEU A 80 -5.82 -8.99 -5.51
C LEU A 80 -5.77 -9.58 -4.11
N SER A 81 -4.63 -10.15 -3.70
CA SER A 81 -4.46 -10.65 -2.33
C SER A 81 -4.56 -9.56 -1.27
N MET A 82 -4.21 -8.32 -1.61
CA MET A 82 -4.48 -7.18 -0.73
C MET A 82 -5.96 -6.83 -0.67
N TYR A 83 -6.68 -6.87 -1.79
CA TYR A 83 -8.13 -6.67 -1.80
C TYR A 83 -8.86 -7.76 -0.98
N ASP A 84 -8.43 -9.02 -1.09
CA ASP A 84 -9.02 -10.13 -0.32
C ASP A 84 -8.73 -10.01 1.18
N GLY A 85 -7.56 -9.48 1.57
CA GLY A 85 -7.18 -9.26 2.96
C GLY A 85 -7.70 -7.94 3.56
N LEU A 86 -8.11 -6.99 2.71
CA LEU A 86 -8.81 -5.78 3.09
C LEU A 86 -10.31 -6.07 2.98
N GLU A 87 -10.85 -6.83 3.94
CA GLU A 87 -12.31 -6.85 4.10
C GLU A 87 -12.74 -5.42 4.41
N PHE A 88 -13.35 -4.76 3.42
CA PHE A 88 -13.99 -3.46 3.60
C PHE A 88 -15.24 -3.68 4.46
N GLY A 89 -15.03 -3.72 5.77
CA GLY A 89 -16.09 -3.73 6.78
C GLY A 89 -16.81 -2.39 6.87
#